data_AF-A0A955PS30-F1
#
_entry.id   AF-A0A955PS30-F1
#
_cell.length_a   1.000
_cell.length_b   1.000
_cell.length_c   1.000
_cell.angle_alpha   90.00
_cell.angle_beta   90.00
_cell.angle_gamma   90.00
#
_symmetry.space_group_name_H-M   'P 1'
#
loop_
_entity.id
_entity.type
_entity.pdbx_description
1 polymer ?
#
loop_
_entity_poly.entity_id
_entity_poly.type
_entity_poly.pdbx_seq_one_letter_code
_entity_poly.pdbx_strand_id
1 'polypeptide(L)'
;LQCAMGRALWTSWKVSGNTAHRDRAIKLANYIKNRLTLATDGAYYWEYQLPTNPVTQPREKESINSEDLGHSFLTLSFPILMAEDGVVFTDEDMLRFAKTVKQGFARFNDGVLFGEVNGSPLRFDTTTEIRGVVLAVFGWARLTPWDPEVFDRIRDFYLRYHANSDNHIDNAVLLRYNLEVSTETPTPTSSPSFTQTPTLTATSTGTPTPTQTPTETPTGSESSTQTPTLTPTVEGNPFFEFSLQWFGEQPQGAKELLELIREERESLIP
;
A
#
# COMPACT_ATOMS: atom_id res chain seq x y z
N LEU A 1 -4.45 7.56 6.46
CA LEU A 1 -3.97 8.89 5.97
C LEU A 1 -2.86 8.79 4.92
N GLN A 2 -1.81 8.01 5.18
CA GLN A 2 -0.62 7.94 4.33
C GLN A 2 -0.93 7.50 2.89
N CYS A 3 -1.79 6.49 2.69
CA CYS A 3 -2.11 5.98 1.34
C CYS A 3 -2.85 7.01 0.46
N ALA A 4 -3.72 7.85 1.03
CA ALA A 4 -4.40 8.90 0.28
C ALA A 4 -3.40 9.94 -0.25
N MET A 5 -2.44 10.35 0.59
CA MET A 5 -1.35 11.24 0.19
C MET A 5 -0.47 10.59 -0.88
N GLY A 6 -0.13 9.31 -0.74
CA GLY A 6 0.62 8.55 -1.73
C GLY A 6 -0.04 8.54 -3.10
N ARG A 7 -1.35 8.26 -3.14
CA ARG A 7 -2.15 8.33 -4.38
C ARG A 7 -2.16 9.72 -4.99
N ALA A 8 -2.36 10.76 -4.17
CA ALA A 8 -2.38 12.14 -4.65
C ALA A 8 -1.03 12.52 -5.28
N LEU A 9 0.08 12.18 -4.62
CA LEU A 9 1.44 12.41 -5.13
C LEU A 9 1.68 11.64 -6.43
N TRP A 10 1.37 10.35 -6.46
CA TRP A 10 1.57 9.52 -7.66
C TRP A 10 0.77 10.01 -8.86
N THR A 11 -0.51 10.31 -8.65
CA THR A 11 -1.39 10.85 -9.69
C THR A 11 -0.91 12.23 -10.15
N SER A 12 -0.48 13.09 -9.22
CA SER A 12 0.08 14.41 -9.54
C SER A 12 1.33 14.29 -10.41
N TRP A 13 2.20 13.32 -10.15
CA TRP A 13 3.34 13.03 -11.02
C TRP A 13 2.90 12.60 -12.41
N LYS A 14 1.98 11.64 -12.55
CA LYS A 14 1.48 11.16 -13.86
C LYS A 14 0.93 12.30 -14.72
N VAL A 15 0.29 13.29 -14.10
CA VAL A 15 -0.29 14.45 -14.81
C VAL A 15 0.75 15.53 -15.12
N SER A 16 1.64 15.84 -14.16
CA SER A 16 2.55 17.00 -14.27
C SER A 16 3.96 16.68 -14.77
N GLY A 17 4.39 15.42 -14.72
CA GLY A 17 5.78 15.02 -14.92
C GLY A 17 6.74 15.39 -13.79
N ASN A 18 6.27 16.03 -12.70
CA ASN A 18 7.13 16.47 -11.60
C ASN A 18 7.69 15.26 -10.81
N THR A 19 8.98 14.99 -10.98
CA THR A 19 9.65 13.84 -10.36
C THR A 19 9.72 13.90 -8.84
N ALA A 20 9.66 15.08 -8.22
CA ALA A 20 9.61 15.19 -6.76
C ALA A 20 8.35 14.53 -6.18
N HIS A 21 7.21 14.62 -6.87
CA HIS A 21 5.98 13.91 -6.47
C HIS A 21 6.14 12.39 -6.60
N ARG A 22 6.75 11.92 -7.70
CA ARG A 22 7.07 10.50 -7.92
C ARG A 22 7.93 9.94 -6.79
N ASP A 23 9.03 10.62 -6.50
CA ASP A 23 10.04 10.12 -5.57
C ASP A 23 9.47 10.09 -4.13
N ARG A 24 8.65 11.08 -3.76
CA ARG A 24 7.90 11.07 -2.47
C ARG A 24 6.89 9.94 -2.40
N ALA A 25 6.13 9.69 -3.47
CA ALA A 25 5.18 8.58 -3.52
C ALA A 25 5.91 7.22 -3.39
N ILE A 26 7.05 7.03 -4.06
CA ILE A 26 7.88 5.81 -3.95
C ILE A 26 8.40 5.63 -2.52
N LYS A 27 8.92 6.69 -1.89
CA LYS A 27 9.35 6.64 -0.48
C LYS A 27 8.19 6.20 0.43
N LEU A 28 7.00 6.75 0.21
CA LEU A 28 5.82 6.41 1.01
C LEU A 28 5.34 4.98 0.76
N ALA A 29 5.37 4.50 -0.49
CA ALA A 29 5.04 3.13 -0.81
C ALA A 29 6.00 2.14 -0.12
N ASN A 30 7.30 2.42 -0.12
CA ASN A 30 8.29 1.62 0.62
C ASN A 30 8.06 1.69 2.13
N TYR A 31 7.74 2.87 2.67
CA TYR A 31 7.39 3.04 4.08
C TYR A 31 6.24 2.12 4.48
N ILE A 32 5.17 2.10 3.68
CA ILE A 32 3.98 1.25 3.90
C ILE A 32 4.36 -0.22 3.78
N LYS A 33 5.00 -0.63 2.67
CA LYS A 33 5.37 -2.04 2.43
C LYS A 33 6.18 -2.64 3.57
N ASN A 34 7.13 -1.89 4.11
CA ASN A 34 7.97 -2.32 5.23
C ASN A 34 7.25 -2.38 6.59
N ARG A 35 5.98 -1.95 6.65
CA ARG A 35 5.15 -1.90 7.87
C ARG A 35 3.88 -2.72 7.77
N LEU A 36 3.63 -3.35 6.62
CA LEU A 36 2.67 -4.43 6.53
C LEU A 36 3.22 -5.65 7.28
N THR A 37 2.39 -6.26 8.10
CA THR A 37 2.75 -7.51 8.79
C THR A 37 2.44 -8.67 7.86
N LEU A 38 3.47 -9.42 7.47
CA LEU A 38 3.29 -10.72 6.83
C LEU A 38 2.88 -11.72 7.91
N ALA A 39 1.65 -12.22 7.86
CA ALA A 39 1.22 -13.24 8.80
C ALA A 39 1.74 -14.64 8.45
N THR A 40 1.63 -15.55 9.42
CA THR A 40 1.99 -16.97 9.27
C THR A 40 1.18 -17.70 8.21
N ASP A 41 -0.04 -17.24 7.91
CA ASP A 41 -0.87 -17.74 6.79
C ASP A 41 -0.48 -17.15 5.42
N GLY A 42 0.50 -16.24 5.42
CA GLY A 42 1.06 -15.60 4.24
C GLY A 42 0.23 -14.43 3.72
N ALA A 43 -0.78 -13.97 4.45
CA ALA A 43 -1.52 -12.74 4.14
C ALA A 43 -0.82 -11.50 4.67
N TYR A 44 -1.19 -10.32 4.14
CA TYR A 44 -0.84 -9.04 4.76
C TYR A 44 -1.92 -8.58 5.73
N TYR A 45 -1.51 -8.19 6.93
CA TYR A 45 -2.35 -7.50 7.90
C TYR A 45 -1.62 -6.28 8.44
N TRP A 46 -2.37 -5.31 8.93
CA TRP A 46 -1.81 -4.07 9.40
C TRP A 46 -2.75 -3.39 10.39
N GLU A 47 -2.18 -2.48 11.15
CA GLU A 47 -2.89 -1.67 12.13
C GLU A 47 -3.34 -0.35 11.50
N TYR A 48 -4.41 0.26 12.02
CA TYR A 48 -4.90 1.55 11.51
C TYR A 48 -3.81 2.63 11.52
N GLN A 49 -2.98 2.63 12.56
CA GLN A 49 -1.75 3.40 12.62
C GLN A 49 -0.57 2.47 12.35
N LEU A 50 0.11 2.66 11.22
CA LEU A 50 1.28 1.86 10.91
C LEU A 50 2.37 2.07 11.97
N PRO A 51 3.07 1.01 12.39
CA PRO A 51 4.11 1.11 13.42
C PRO A 51 5.25 2.03 12.96
N THR A 52 5.84 2.76 13.90
CA THR A 52 6.97 3.65 13.60
C THR A 52 8.13 2.89 13.00
N ASN A 53 8.40 1.68 13.49
CA ASN A 53 9.48 0.82 13.02
C ASN A 53 8.99 -0.20 11.99
N PRO A 54 9.85 -0.62 11.04
CA PRO A 54 9.54 -1.72 10.14
C PRO A 54 9.16 -3.01 10.87
N VAL A 55 8.23 -3.77 10.28
CA VAL A 55 7.89 -5.11 10.74
C VAL A 55 8.89 -6.09 10.14
N THR A 56 9.67 -6.77 10.99
CA THR A 56 10.78 -7.63 10.54
C THR A 56 10.51 -9.12 10.71
N GLN A 57 9.46 -9.49 11.42
CA GLN A 57 9.12 -10.88 11.71
C GLN A 57 7.65 -11.15 11.43
N PRO A 58 7.31 -12.34 10.92
CA PRO A 58 5.93 -12.76 10.83
C PRO A 58 5.24 -12.83 12.19
N ARG A 59 3.92 -12.64 12.20
CA ARG A 59 3.08 -12.71 13.40
C ARG A 59 1.81 -13.52 13.11
N GLU A 60 1.23 -14.13 14.13
CA GLU A 60 -0.13 -14.67 14.03
C GLU A 60 -1.13 -13.53 13.80
N LYS A 61 -2.09 -13.71 12.90
CA LYS A 61 -3.02 -12.62 12.53
C LYS A 61 -3.91 -12.17 13.69
N GLU A 62 -4.23 -13.08 14.60
CA GLU A 62 -5.04 -12.82 15.80
C GLU A 62 -4.28 -11.92 16.80
N SER A 63 -2.95 -11.83 16.69
CA SER A 63 -2.13 -10.96 17.53
C SER A 63 -2.06 -9.52 17.02
N ILE A 64 -2.60 -9.23 15.82
CA ILE A 64 -2.46 -7.94 15.15
C ILE A 64 -3.70 -7.09 15.45
N ASN A 65 -3.49 -5.86 15.92
CA ASN A 65 -4.57 -4.90 16.14
C ASN A 65 -5.05 -4.32 14.79
N SER A 66 -5.89 -5.10 14.11
CA SER A 66 -6.21 -4.94 12.70
C SER A 66 -6.94 -3.63 12.37
N GLU A 67 -6.68 -3.09 11.18
CA GLU A 67 -7.53 -2.04 10.59
C GLU A 67 -8.94 -2.59 10.33
N ASP A 68 -9.93 -1.71 10.49
CA ASP A 68 -11.32 -2.01 10.13
C ASP A 68 -11.50 -2.01 8.61
N LEU A 69 -12.50 -2.73 8.15
CA LEU A 69 -12.71 -2.98 6.74
C LEU A 69 -13.07 -1.70 5.96
N GLY A 70 -13.72 -0.74 6.63
CA GLY A 70 -14.12 0.54 6.05
C GLY A 70 -12.92 1.41 5.65
N HIS A 71 -11.93 1.54 6.53
CA HIS A 71 -10.71 2.30 6.25
C HIS A 71 -9.68 1.50 5.44
N SER A 72 -9.64 0.18 5.63
CA SER A 72 -8.64 -0.67 5.00
C SER A 72 -8.57 -0.60 3.48
N PHE A 73 -9.70 -0.39 2.80
CA PHE A 73 -9.69 -0.19 1.35
C PHE A 73 -8.94 1.09 0.96
N LEU A 74 -9.06 2.18 1.72
CA LEU A 74 -8.30 3.40 1.46
C LEU A 74 -6.80 3.12 1.59
N THR A 75 -6.41 2.31 2.57
CA THR A 75 -5.04 1.84 2.74
C THR A 75 -4.58 1.00 1.55
N LEU A 76 -5.38 0.02 1.11
CA LEU A 76 -5.07 -0.88 -0.01
C LEU A 76 -5.01 -0.17 -1.38
N SER A 77 -5.78 0.91 -1.55
CA SER A 77 -5.92 1.57 -2.86
C SER A 77 -4.61 2.12 -3.42
N PHE A 78 -3.64 2.46 -2.56
CA PHE A 78 -2.32 2.93 -2.98
C PHE A 78 -1.37 1.79 -3.38
N PRO A 79 -1.18 0.72 -2.58
CA PRO A 79 -0.48 -0.50 -3.01
C PRO A 79 -0.94 -1.05 -4.36
N ILE A 80 -2.25 -1.12 -4.61
CA ILE A 80 -2.78 -1.59 -5.91
C ILE A 80 -2.30 -0.68 -7.04
N LEU A 81 -2.46 0.64 -6.89
CA LEU A 81 -2.02 1.61 -7.91
C LEU A 81 -0.52 1.48 -8.22
N MET A 82 0.28 1.26 -7.17
CA MET A 82 1.73 1.09 -7.30
C MET A 82 2.08 -0.24 -8.00
N ALA A 83 1.34 -1.33 -7.72
CA ALA A 83 1.50 -2.62 -8.40
C ALA A 83 1.06 -2.58 -9.87
N GLU A 84 -0.06 -1.92 -10.19
CA GLU A 84 -0.54 -1.73 -11.57
C GLU A 84 0.51 -1.04 -12.46
N ASP A 85 1.27 -0.11 -11.90
CA ASP A 85 2.37 0.58 -12.58
C ASP A 85 3.74 -0.15 -12.46
N GLY A 86 3.80 -1.30 -11.77
CA GLY A 86 5.02 -2.09 -11.59
C GLY A 86 6.08 -1.45 -10.68
N VAL A 87 5.65 -0.67 -9.67
CA VAL A 87 6.53 0.11 -8.80
C VAL A 87 6.34 -0.27 -7.33
N VAL A 88 7.41 -0.65 -6.63
CA VAL A 88 7.45 -1.04 -5.19
C VAL A 88 6.65 -2.30 -4.83
N PHE A 89 5.35 -2.34 -5.13
CA PHE A 89 4.49 -3.50 -4.93
C PHE A 89 4.49 -4.40 -6.17
N THR A 90 4.42 -5.70 -5.94
CA THR A 90 4.57 -6.76 -6.94
C THR A 90 3.31 -7.62 -7.01
N ASP A 91 3.21 -8.49 -8.00
CA ASP A 91 2.13 -9.49 -8.09
C ASP A 91 2.08 -10.40 -6.86
N GLU A 92 3.23 -10.76 -6.30
CA GLU A 92 3.29 -11.54 -5.07
C GLU A 92 2.65 -10.79 -3.90
N ASP A 93 2.85 -9.46 -3.83
CA ASP A 93 2.22 -8.63 -2.80
C ASP A 93 0.70 -8.57 -3.00
N MET A 94 0.23 -8.49 -4.23
CA MET A 94 -1.21 -8.51 -4.53
C MET A 94 -1.86 -9.85 -4.15
N LEU A 95 -1.15 -10.97 -4.36
CA LEU A 95 -1.58 -12.28 -3.85
C LEU A 95 -1.62 -12.33 -2.31
N ARG A 96 -0.70 -11.66 -1.61
CA ARG A 96 -0.74 -11.53 -0.15
C ARG A 96 -1.95 -10.71 0.33
N PHE A 97 -2.30 -9.63 -0.38
CA PHE A 97 -3.54 -8.89 -0.10
C PHE A 97 -4.79 -9.70 -0.45
N ALA A 98 -4.78 -10.49 -1.51
CA ALA A 98 -5.87 -11.40 -1.82
C ALA A 98 -6.08 -12.41 -0.69
N LYS A 99 -4.99 -12.98 -0.14
CA LYS A 99 -5.05 -13.84 1.05
C LYS A 99 -5.65 -13.12 2.27
N THR A 100 -5.44 -11.81 2.45
CA THR A 100 -6.12 -11.04 3.50
C THR A 100 -7.64 -11.16 3.41
N VAL A 101 -8.19 -11.09 2.19
CA VAL A 101 -9.62 -11.34 1.94
C VAL A 101 -9.97 -12.78 2.31
N LYS A 102 -9.22 -13.74 1.75
CA LYS A 102 -9.58 -15.17 1.80
C LYS A 102 -9.37 -15.84 3.15
N GLN A 103 -8.42 -15.36 3.94
CA GLN A 103 -8.04 -15.94 5.23
C GLN A 103 -8.45 -15.04 6.40
N GLY A 104 -8.68 -13.76 6.14
CA GLY A 104 -9.14 -12.79 7.14
C GLY A 104 -10.65 -12.59 7.07
N PHE A 105 -11.06 -11.47 6.46
CA PHE A 105 -12.42 -10.97 6.62
C PHE A 105 -13.49 -11.68 5.81
N ALA A 106 -13.16 -12.43 4.75
CA ALA A 106 -14.11 -13.21 3.96
C ALA A 106 -13.87 -14.73 4.07
N ARG A 107 -13.27 -15.18 5.19
CA ARG A 107 -12.73 -16.55 5.32
C ARG A 107 -13.75 -17.68 5.25
N PHE A 108 -15.02 -17.42 5.58
CA PHE A 108 -16.05 -18.47 5.54
C PHE A 108 -16.57 -18.76 4.14
N ASN A 109 -16.31 -17.89 3.17
CA ASN A 109 -16.72 -18.08 1.78
C ASN A 109 -18.21 -18.46 1.61
N ASP A 110 -19.05 -17.91 2.48
CA ASP A 110 -20.49 -18.11 2.49
C ASP A 110 -21.20 -16.76 2.45
N GLY A 111 -20.54 -15.73 1.92
CA GLY A 111 -21.04 -14.36 1.90
C GLY A 111 -21.04 -13.66 3.26
N VAL A 112 -20.49 -14.23 4.33
CA VAL A 112 -20.29 -13.52 5.61
C VAL A 112 -18.95 -12.78 5.61
N LEU A 113 -18.98 -11.49 5.93
CA LEU A 113 -17.79 -10.66 6.07
C LEU A 113 -17.61 -10.17 7.52
N PHE A 114 -16.36 -10.15 7.97
CA PHE A 114 -15.96 -9.59 9.26
C PHE A 114 -15.58 -8.11 9.12
N GLY A 115 -15.80 -7.33 10.16
CA GLY A 115 -15.51 -5.89 10.14
C GLY A 115 -14.02 -5.53 10.24
N GLU A 116 -13.13 -6.46 10.57
CA GLU A 116 -11.67 -6.25 10.60
C GLU A 116 -10.97 -7.07 9.53
N VAL A 117 -9.88 -6.55 8.95
CA VAL A 117 -9.17 -7.26 7.86
C VAL A 117 -8.58 -8.59 8.30
N ASN A 118 -8.15 -8.75 9.56
CA ASN A 118 -7.71 -10.04 10.12
C ASN A 118 -8.85 -11.04 10.38
N GLY A 119 -10.10 -10.62 10.25
CA GLY A 119 -11.27 -11.45 10.48
C GLY A 119 -11.71 -11.57 11.93
N SER A 120 -11.18 -10.76 12.84
CA SER A 120 -11.62 -10.70 14.23
C SER A 120 -13.10 -10.27 14.34
N PRO A 121 -13.91 -10.95 15.16
CA PRO A 121 -15.28 -10.51 15.45
C PRO A 121 -15.35 -9.46 16.57
N LEU A 122 -14.23 -9.12 17.21
CA LEU A 122 -14.23 -8.53 18.56
C LEU A 122 -14.50 -7.01 18.60
N ARG A 123 -14.32 -6.28 17.50
CA ARG A 123 -14.37 -4.81 17.52
C ARG A 123 -15.73 -4.21 17.23
N PHE A 124 -16.64 -4.96 16.59
CA PHE A 124 -17.96 -4.45 16.24
C PHE A 124 -19.04 -5.29 16.93
N ASP A 125 -19.76 -4.68 17.88
CA ASP A 125 -21.00 -5.26 18.38
C ASP A 125 -22.05 -5.27 17.26
N THR A 126 -22.73 -6.41 17.14
CA THR A 126 -23.48 -6.90 15.99
C THR A 126 -24.67 -6.07 15.51
N THR A 127 -25.00 -4.95 16.16
CA THR A 127 -26.33 -4.35 16.04
C THR A 127 -26.41 -3.05 15.22
N THR A 128 -25.36 -2.23 15.13
CA THR A 128 -25.45 -0.93 14.42
C THR A 128 -24.21 -0.56 13.59
N GLU A 129 -23.02 -0.97 14.02
CA GLU A 129 -21.75 -0.49 13.45
C GLU A 129 -21.34 -1.25 12.17
N ILE A 130 -21.73 -2.52 12.06
CA ILE A 130 -21.40 -3.39 10.92
C ILE A 130 -21.93 -2.83 9.59
N ARG A 131 -23.11 -2.19 9.58
CA ARG A 131 -23.70 -1.67 8.33
C ARG A 131 -22.89 -0.54 7.71
N GLY A 132 -22.16 0.25 8.51
CA GLY A 132 -21.31 1.35 8.00
C GLY A 132 -19.93 0.88 7.56
N VAL A 133 -19.37 -0.11 8.27
CA VAL A 133 -17.98 -0.59 8.07
C VAL A 133 -17.84 -1.43 6.79
N VAL A 134 -18.92 -2.05 6.32
CA VAL A 134 -18.90 -2.95 5.16
C VAL A 134 -19.25 -2.24 3.83
N LEU A 135 -19.49 -0.92 3.85
CA LEU A 135 -19.81 -0.15 2.64
C LEU A 135 -18.62 0.05 1.67
N ALA A 136 -17.38 -0.20 2.11
CA ALA A 136 -16.18 0.00 1.31
C ALA A 136 -15.55 -1.30 0.76
N VAL A 137 -16.22 -2.45 0.94
CA VAL A 137 -15.63 -3.75 0.58
C VAL A 137 -15.43 -3.89 -0.92
N PHE A 138 -16.28 -3.27 -1.73
CA PHE A 138 -16.16 -3.41 -3.18
C PHE A 138 -14.81 -2.97 -3.73
N GLY A 139 -14.14 -2.04 -3.04
CA GLY A 139 -12.80 -1.61 -3.40
C GLY A 139 -11.75 -2.75 -3.41
N TRP A 140 -11.98 -3.82 -2.64
CA TRP A 140 -11.14 -5.02 -2.62
C TRP A 140 -11.31 -5.90 -3.86
N ALA A 141 -12.42 -5.77 -4.61
CA ALA A 141 -12.60 -6.47 -5.89
C ALA A 141 -11.56 -6.04 -6.94
N ARG A 142 -10.82 -4.95 -6.72
CA ARG A 142 -9.67 -4.58 -7.54
C ARG A 142 -8.53 -5.60 -7.50
N LEU A 143 -8.52 -6.53 -6.55
CA LEU A 143 -7.54 -7.62 -6.53
C LEU A 143 -7.87 -8.78 -7.49
N THR A 144 -9.05 -8.77 -8.12
CA THR A 144 -9.52 -9.82 -9.05
C THR A 144 -8.52 -10.18 -10.15
N PRO A 145 -7.79 -9.23 -10.77
CA PRO A 145 -6.78 -9.58 -11.79
C PRO A 145 -5.66 -10.48 -11.27
N TRP A 146 -5.38 -10.47 -9.95
CA TRP A 146 -4.37 -11.33 -9.33
C TRP A 146 -4.96 -12.59 -8.70
N ASP A 147 -6.19 -12.53 -8.20
CA ASP A 147 -6.88 -13.66 -7.58
C ASP A 147 -8.41 -13.55 -7.77
N PRO A 148 -8.98 -14.23 -8.78
CA PRO A 148 -10.40 -14.14 -9.10
C PRO A 148 -11.33 -14.56 -7.97
N GLU A 149 -10.88 -15.42 -7.05
CA GLU A 149 -11.67 -15.89 -5.90
C GLU A 149 -12.02 -14.74 -4.93
N VAL A 150 -11.24 -13.65 -4.96
CA VAL A 150 -11.57 -12.42 -4.20
C VAL A 150 -12.91 -11.85 -4.64
N PHE A 151 -13.18 -11.82 -5.96
CA PHE A 151 -14.44 -11.33 -6.47
C PHE A 151 -15.61 -12.22 -6.02
N ASP A 152 -15.45 -13.53 -6.12
CA ASP A 152 -16.51 -14.48 -5.72
C ASP A 152 -16.92 -14.28 -4.26
N ARG A 153 -15.94 -14.15 -3.35
CA ARG A 153 -16.18 -13.92 -1.92
C ARG A 153 -16.92 -12.61 -1.64
N ILE A 154 -16.54 -11.53 -2.32
CA ILE A 154 -17.18 -10.22 -2.16
C ILE A 154 -18.57 -10.23 -2.78
N ARG A 155 -18.72 -10.79 -3.99
CA ARG A 155 -19.99 -10.90 -4.70
C ARG A 155 -21.03 -11.63 -3.87
N ASP A 156 -20.67 -12.74 -3.24
CA ASP A 156 -21.61 -13.54 -2.45
C ASP A 156 -22.17 -12.79 -1.24
N PHE A 157 -21.35 -11.94 -0.59
CA PHE A 157 -21.82 -11.02 0.44
C PHE A 157 -22.82 -10.00 -0.13
N TYR A 158 -22.48 -9.38 -1.26
CA TYR A 158 -23.33 -8.36 -1.88
C TYR A 158 -24.67 -8.94 -2.34
N LEU A 159 -24.66 -10.07 -3.03
CA LEU A 159 -25.89 -10.73 -3.49
C LEU A 159 -26.79 -11.17 -2.33
N ARG A 160 -26.22 -11.50 -1.17
CA ARG A 160 -27.00 -11.93 -0.02
C ARG A 160 -27.55 -10.77 0.80
N TYR A 161 -26.74 -9.75 1.05
CA TYR A 161 -27.05 -8.71 2.05
C TYR A 161 -27.29 -7.32 1.44
N HIS A 162 -26.85 -7.08 0.21
CA HIS A 162 -26.89 -5.77 -0.46
C HIS A 162 -27.51 -5.80 -1.87
N ALA A 163 -28.13 -6.91 -2.29
CA ALA A 163 -28.71 -7.06 -3.63
C ALA A 163 -29.79 -6.00 -3.96
N ASN A 164 -30.41 -5.42 -2.92
CA ASN A 164 -31.41 -4.37 -3.04
C ASN A 164 -30.89 -3.00 -2.54
N SER A 165 -29.58 -2.81 -2.44
CA SER A 165 -29.04 -1.51 -2.05
C SER A 165 -29.15 -0.51 -3.20
N ASP A 166 -29.65 0.70 -2.91
CA ASP A 166 -29.67 1.83 -3.84
C ASP A 166 -28.24 2.38 -4.14
N ASN A 167 -27.20 1.65 -3.74
CA ASN A 167 -25.82 2.03 -4.02
C ASN A 167 -25.46 1.65 -5.47
N HIS A 168 -25.77 2.56 -6.39
CA HIS A 168 -25.51 2.39 -7.82
C HIS A 168 -24.02 2.17 -8.16
N ILE A 169 -23.09 2.66 -7.32
CA ILE A 169 -21.65 2.46 -7.54
C ILE A 169 -21.32 0.99 -7.33
N ASP A 170 -21.70 0.39 -6.19
CA ASP A 170 -21.42 -1.02 -5.90
C ASP A 170 -22.02 -1.94 -6.97
N ASN A 171 -23.24 -1.64 -7.43
CA ASN A 171 -23.89 -2.38 -8.52
C ASN A 171 -23.13 -2.26 -9.85
N ALA A 172 -22.61 -1.06 -10.19
CA ALA A 172 -21.82 -0.88 -11.41
C ALA A 172 -20.50 -1.67 -11.37
N VAL A 173 -19.84 -1.71 -10.21
CA VAL A 173 -18.58 -2.45 -10.08
C VAL A 173 -18.83 -3.97 -10.01
N LEU A 174 -19.93 -4.43 -9.39
CA LEU A 174 -20.40 -5.82 -9.50
C LEU A 174 -20.55 -6.26 -10.95
N LEU A 175 -21.27 -5.45 -11.75
CA LEU A 175 -21.48 -5.73 -13.17
C LEU A 175 -20.16 -5.78 -13.94
N ARG A 176 -19.25 -4.83 -13.69
CA ARG A 176 -17.95 -4.78 -14.36
C ARG A 176 -17.17 -6.08 -14.18
N TYR A 177 -16.91 -6.51 -12.95
CA TYR A 177 -16.09 -7.69 -12.70
C TYR A 177 -16.83 -9.00 -13.04
N ASN A 178 -18.16 -9.04 -12.94
CA ASN A 178 -18.93 -10.20 -13.39
C ASN A 178 -18.77 -10.43 -14.90
N LEU A 179 -18.67 -9.35 -15.69
CA LEU A 179 -18.39 -9.44 -17.12
C LEU A 179 -16.94 -9.88 -17.38
N GLU A 180 -15.96 -9.33 -16.65
CA GLU A 180 -14.54 -9.67 -16.82
C GLU A 180 -14.27 -11.16 -16.48
N VAL A 181 -14.77 -11.67 -15.35
CA VAL A 181 -14.59 -13.09 -14.95
C VAL A 181 -15.27 -14.06 -15.93
N SER A 182 -16.38 -13.66 -16.54
CA SER A 182 -17.08 -14.51 -17.54
C SER A 182 -16.32 -14.65 -18.86
N THR A 183 -15.39 -13.73 -19.16
CA THR A 183 -14.65 -13.71 -20.43
C THR A 183 -13.31 -14.44 -20.39
N GLU A 184 -12.75 -14.66 -19.20
CA GLU A 184 -11.48 -15.37 -19.03
C GLU A 184 -11.72 -16.81 -18.56
N THR A 185 -12.17 -17.69 -19.47
CA THR A 185 -11.83 -19.11 -19.33
C THR A 185 -10.45 -19.29 -19.97
N PRO A 186 -9.34 -19.28 -19.21
CA PRO A 186 -8.04 -19.53 -19.80
C PRO A 186 -8.05 -20.95 -20.38
N THR A 187 -7.79 -21.04 -21.69
CA THR A 187 -7.40 -22.30 -22.32
C THR A 187 -6.14 -22.76 -21.59
N PRO A 188 -6.06 -24.01 -21.07
CA PRO A 188 -4.88 -24.45 -20.32
C PRO A 188 -3.65 -24.38 -21.21
N THR A 189 -2.79 -23.39 -20.98
CA THR A 189 -1.50 -23.27 -21.64
C THR A 189 -0.60 -24.34 -21.06
N SER A 190 -0.20 -25.32 -21.88
CA SER A 190 0.74 -26.37 -21.52
C SER A 190 2.00 -25.74 -20.92
N SER A 191 2.26 -26.03 -19.64
CA SER A 191 3.43 -25.54 -18.90
C SER A 191 4.72 -26.00 -19.60
N PRO A 192 5.68 -25.10 -19.91
CA PRO A 192 6.96 -25.50 -20.47
C PRO A 192 7.72 -26.34 -19.45
N SER A 193 8.17 -27.52 -19.87
CA SER A 193 9.02 -28.40 -19.06
C SER A 193 10.34 -27.71 -18.76
N PHE A 194 10.63 -27.48 -17.48
CA PHE A 194 11.91 -26.94 -17.05
C PHE A 194 13.03 -27.93 -17.37
N THR A 195 13.87 -27.58 -18.35
CA THR A 195 15.13 -28.27 -18.61
C THR A 195 16.11 -27.88 -17.50
N GLN A 196 16.58 -28.85 -16.72
CA GLN A 196 17.55 -28.59 -15.65
C GLN A 196 18.86 -28.04 -16.24
N THR A 197 19.24 -26.83 -15.84
CA THR A 197 20.52 -26.22 -16.17
C THR A 197 21.64 -26.88 -15.36
N PRO A 198 22.75 -27.36 -15.97
CA PRO A 198 23.84 -27.98 -15.25
C PRO A 198 24.52 -26.97 -14.31
N THR A 199 24.76 -27.40 -13.06
CA THR A 199 25.48 -26.63 -12.04
C THR A 199 26.96 -26.53 -12.39
N LEU A 200 27.47 -25.32 -12.63
CA LEU A 200 28.90 -25.09 -12.80
C LEU A 200 29.60 -25.12 -11.44
N THR A 201 30.61 -25.99 -11.32
CA THR A 201 31.49 -26.11 -10.14
C THR A 201 32.36 -24.85 -10.00
N ALA A 202 32.25 -24.17 -8.86
CA ALA A 202 33.09 -23.01 -8.56
C ALA A 202 34.57 -23.43 -8.40
N THR A 203 35.44 -22.82 -9.20
CA THR A 203 36.90 -22.91 -9.04
C THR A 203 37.33 -21.85 -8.02
N SER A 204 38.10 -22.25 -7.00
CA SER A 204 38.61 -21.35 -5.97
C SER A 204 39.65 -20.38 -6.55
N THR A 205 39.27 -19.11 -6.72
CA THR A 205 40.20 -18.04 -7.12
C THR A 205 40.94 -17.52 -5.90
N GLY A 206 42.27 -17.45 -6.00
CA GLY A 206 43.17 -17.05 -4.92
C GLY A 206 42.93 -15.63 -4.39
N THR A 207 43.17 -15.47 -3.09
CA THR A 207 43.07 -14.23 -2.32
C THR A 207 43.95 -13.11 -2.89
N PRO A 208 43.41 -11.94 -3.25
CA PRO A 208 44.25 -10.79 -3.59
C PRO A 208 44.91 -10.19 -2.34
N THR A 209 46.20 -9.88 -2.46
CA THR A 209 47.02 -9.19 -1.46
C THR A 209 46.57 -7.74 -1.30
N PRO A 210 46.45 -7.19 -0.07
CA PRO A 210 46.06 -5.80 0.12
C PRO A 210 47.16 -4.83 -0.34
N THR A 211 46.81 -3.96 -1.28
CA THR A 211 47.64 -2.81 -1.69
C THR A 211 47.41 -1.65 -0.72
N GLN A 212 48.50 -1.03 -0.24
CA GLN A 212 48.46 0.11 0.68
C GLN A 212 47.94 1.37 -0.03
N THR A 213 46.97 2.04 0.60
CA THR A 213 46.39 3.31 0.15
C THR A 213 47.32 4.48 0.54
N PRO A 214 47.67 5.41 -0.37
CA PRO A 214 48.38 6.63 -0.01
C PRO A 214 47.45 7.65 0.67
N THR A 215 47.98 8.29 1.70
CA THR A 215 47.39 9.39 2.48
C THR A 215 47.30 10.67 1.65
N GLU A 216 46.10 11.21 1.45
CA GLU A 216 45.93 12.55 0.86
C GLU A 216 45.98 13.66 1.93
N THR A 217 46.61 14.76 1.52
CA THR A 217 46.89 15.99 2.29
C THR A 217 45.76 17.00 2.06
N PRO A 218 45.25 17.72 3.08
CA PRO A 218 44.18 18.71 2.87
C PRO A 218 44.76 20.01 2.31
N THR A 219 44.20 20.50 1.21
CA THR A 219 44.50 21.84 0.67
C THR A 219 43.21 22.59 0.38
N GLY A 220 43.08 23.77 1.00
CA GLY A 220 42.60 24.97 0.30
C GLY A 220 41.10 25.25 0.24
N SER A 221 40.64 26.04 1.22
CA SER A 221 39.58 27.05 1.15
C SER A 221 39.49 27.78 -0.19
N GLU A 222 38.27 27.98 -0.73
CA GLU A 222 37.88 29.26 -1.35
C GLU A 222 36.35 29.50 -1.48
N SER A 223 35.95 30.68 -1.01
CA SER A 223 34.98 31.65 -1.54
C SER A 223 33.50 31.29 -1.75
N SER A 224 32.65 31.87 -0.91
CA SER A 224 31.19 31.92 -1.05
C SER A 224 30.76 33.01 -2.05
N THR A 225 30.04 32.61 -3.10
CA THR A 225 29.27 33.53 -3.95
C THR A 225 27.79 33.43 -3.56
N GLN A 226 27.26 34.44 -2.87
CA GLN A 226 25.83 34.54 -2.58
C GLN A 226 25.08 34.98 -3.83
N THR A 227 24.09 34.18 -4.24
CA THR A 227 23.09 34.54 -5.26
C THR A 227 21.84 35.05 -4.53
N PRO A 228 21.20 36.15 -4.96
CA PRO A 228 20.01 36.65 -4.28
C PRO A 228 18.81 35.71 -4.49
N THR A 229 18.17 35.35 -3.37
CA THR A 229 16.93 34.58 -3.30
C THR A 229 15.75 35.46 -3.69
N LEU A 230 15.01 35.05 -4.73
CA LEU A 230 13.65 35.56 -4.97
C LEU A 230 12.68 34.83 -4.05
N THR A 231 11.99 35.61 -3.22
CA THR A 231 10.88 35.13 -2.37
C THR A 231 9.60 35.01 -3.20
N PRO A 232 9.04 33.80 -3.43
CA PRO A 232 7.66 33.70 -3.84
C PRO A 232 6.76 33.85 -2.60
N THR A 233 6.00 34.95 -2.56
CA THR A 233 4.83 35.08 -1.69
C THR A 233 3.78 34.09 -2.21
N VAL A 234 3.61 32.96 -1.53
CA VAL A 234 2.49 32.05 -1.76
C VAL A 234 1.32 32.52 -0.92
N GLU A 235 0.53 33.41 -1.50
CA GLU A 235 -0.80 33.77 -1.01
C GLU A 235 -1.76 32.63 -1.38
N GLY A 236 -2.36 32.00 -0.36
CA GLY A 236 -3.53 31.11 -0.48
C GLY A 236 -3.38 29.88 -1.36
N ASN A 237 -2.75 28.81 -0.87
CA ASN A 237 -2.95 27.47 -1.44
C ASN A 237 -4.22 26.84 -0.83
N PRO A 238 -5.33 26.70 -1.58
CA PRO A 238 -6.59 26.14 -1.07
C PRO A 238 -6.47 24.65 -0.67
N PHE A 239 -5.38 23.97 -1.02
CA PHE A 239 -5.12 22.59 -0.61
C PHE A 239 -4.68 22.48 0.87
N PHE A 240 -4.13 23.56 1.45
CA PHE A 240 -3.70 23.59 2.86
C PHE A 240 -4.89 23.73 3.82
N GLU A 241 -5.89 24.54 3.44
CA GLU A 241 -7.13 24.76 4.20
C GLU A 241 -8.02 23.50 4.25
N PHE A 242 -8.14 22.75 3.15
CA PHE A 242 -8.95 21.53 3.09
C PHE A 242 -8.45 20.43 4.05
N SER A 243 -7.14 20.42 4.36
CA SER A 243 -6.55 19.47 5.30
C SER A 243 -6.99 19.74 6.75
N LEU A 244 -7.01 21.00 7.19
CA LEU A 244 -7.26 21.33 8.60
C LEU A 244 -8.71 21.05 9.03
N GLN A 245 -9.67 21.16 8.12
CA GLN A 245 -11.09 20.94 8.44
C GLN A 245 -11.48 19.47 8.64
N TRP A 246 -10.66 18.52 8.16
CA TRP A 246 -10.89 17.06 8.31
C TRP A 246 -10.00 16.38 9.37
N PHE A 247 -8.96 17.06 9.91
CA PHE A 247 -7.93 16.48 10.79
C PHE A 247 -8.02 16.84 12.29
N GLY A 248 -9.20 17.28 12.77
CA GLY A 248 -9.37 17.79 14.14
C GLY A 248 -9.04 16.84 15.31
N GLU A 249 -8.72 15.56 15.08
CA GLU A 249 -8.58 14.58 16.17
C GLU A 249 -7.40 13.57 16.07
N GLN A 250 -6.27 13.89 15.43
CA GLN A 250 -5.12 12.94 15.39
C GLN A 250 -3.74 13.63 15.57
N PRO A 251 -3.34 13.96 16.81
CA PRO A 251 -2.23 14.87 17.05
C PRO A 251 -0.82 14.29 16.87
N GLN A 252 -0.61 12.97 16.89
CA GLN A 252 0.76 12.41 16.94
C GLN A 252 1.36 12.08 15.56
N GLY A 253 0.65 11.31 14.72
CA GLY A 253 1.14 10.93 13.39
C GLY A 253 1.26 12.11 12.42
N ALA A 254 0.41 13.13 12.57
CA ALA A 254 0.53 14.37 11.80
C ALA A 254 1.76 15.18 12.22
N LYS A 255 2.08 15.24 13.53
CA LYS A 255 3.27 15.94 14.03
C LYS A 255 4.56 15.28 13.58
N GLU A 256 4.66 13.95 13.64
CA GLU A 256 5.86 13.22 13.21
C GLU A 256 6.12 13.40 11.70
N LEU A 257 5.06 13.36 10.88
CA LEU A 257 5.17 13.64 9.45
C LEU A 257 5.56 15.10 9.17
N LEU A 258 4.99 16.05 9.92
CA LEU A 258 5.34 17.47 9.82
C LEU A 258 6.78 17.74 10.26
N GLU A 259 7.28 17.03 11.27
CA GLU A 259 8.67 17.16 11.72
C GLU A 259 9.62 16.58 10.67
N LEU A 260 9.30 15.44 10.06
CA LEU A 260 10.07 14.85 8.97
C LEU A 260 10.10 15.77 7.73
N ILE A 261 8.99 16.46 7.44
CA ILE A 261 8.91 17.49 6.39
C ILE A 261 9.70 18.75 6.78
N ARG A 262 9.71 19.14 8.07
CA ARG A 262 10.45 20.30 8.58
C ARG A 262 11.96 20.07 8.53
N GLU A 263 12.44 18.94 9.04
CA GLU A 263 13.85 18.54 9.01
C GLU A 263 14.39 18.49 7.57
N GLU A 264 13.58 17.98 6.62
CA GLU A 264 13.96 17.96 5.20
C GLU A 264 13.99 19.37 4.59
N ARG A 265 13.06 20.28 4.98
CA ARG A 265 13.09 21.70 4.57
C ARG A 265 14.33 22.42 5.10
N GLU A 266 14.72 22.15 6.33
CA GLU A 266 15.92 22.74 6.95
C GLU A 266 17.21 22.19 6.33
N SER A 267 17.21 20.93 5.89
CA SER A 267 18.36 20.34 5.16
C SER A 267 18.53 20.86 3.72
N LEU A 268 17.50 21.50 3.16
CA LEU A 268 17.48 22.06 1.79
C LEU A 268 17.77 23.57 1.75
N ILE A 269 17.99 24.20 2.90
CA ILE A 269 18.45 25.59 3.03
C ILE A 269 19.92 25.53 3.47
N PRO A 270 20.90 25.83 2.61
CA PRO A 270 22.31 25.89 3.01
C PRO A 270 22.60 27.04 3.98
#